data_AF-A0A2G1Z6G4-F1
#
_entry.id   AF-A0A2G1Z6G4-F1
#
_cell.length_a   1.000
_cell.length_b   1.000
_cell.length_c   1.000
_cell.angle_alpha   90.00
_cell.angle_beta   90.00
_cell.angle_gamma   90.00
#
_symmetry.space_group_name_H-M   'P 1'
#
loop_
_entity.id
_entity.type
_entity.pdbx_description
1 polymer ?
#
loop_
_entity_poly.entity_id
_entity_poly.type
_entity_poly.pdbx_seq_one_letter_code
_entity_poly.pdbx_strand_id
1 'polypeptide(L)'
;MKKLLYISVAIAAPFALLASCAEDKDYLQSGISAYEPEDCAPVVEQHLDRLAFKKEGISKIEYLTSRISEGPAGEEYNYEAWLSFKNCTGNYAIVMNRFCQISNSYTTGNCELGSLTEPKS
;
A
#
# COMPACT_ATOMS: atom_id res chain seq x y z
N MET A 1 -11.93 74.67 0.15
CA MET A 1 -10.48 74.40 0.19
C MET A 1 -10.13 73.75 1.53
N LYS A 2 -10.01 72.41 1.58
CA LYS A 2 -9.48 71.67 2.73
C LYS A 2 -8.62 70.53 2.18
N LYS A 3 -7.31 70.66 2.38
CA LYS A 3 -6.30 69.61 2.22
C LYS A 3 -6.51 68.60 3.35
N LEU A 4 -6.53 67.31 3.04
CA LEU A 4 -6.33 66.25 4.03
C LEU A 4 -5.31 65.26 3.49
N LEU A 5 -4.32 65.03 4.34
CA LEU A 5 -3.03 64.42 4.07
C LEU A 5 -3.12 62.92 3.77
N TYR A 6 -2.20 62.51 2.90
CA TYR A 6 -1.68 61.16 2.72
C TYR A 6 -1.27 60.51 4.06
N ILE A 7 -1.77 59.29 4.30
CA ILE A 7 -1.09 58.31 5.15
C ILE A 7 -1.03 57.01 4.34
N SER A 8 0.07 56.83 3.62
CA SER A 8 0.43 55.55 3.01
C SER A 8 0.92 54.62 4.12
N VAL A 9 0.04 53.79 4.66
CA VAL A 9 0.46 52.67 5.52
C VAL A 9 1.00 51.58 4.60
N ALA A 10 2.32 51.46 4.55
CA ALA A 10 2.99 50.30 3.96
C ALA A 10 2.73 49.09 4.86
N ILE A 11 1.72 48.30 4.51
CA ILE A 11 1.46 47.00 5.15
C ILE A 11 2.48 46.02 4.56
N ALA A 12 3.56 45.80 5.31
CA ALA A 12 4.46 44.66 5.11
C ALA A 12 3.65 43.38 5.40
N ALA A 13 3.17 42.72 4.36
CA ALA A 13 2.54 41.41 4.49
C ALA A 13 3.62 40.38 4.84
N PRO A 14 3.52 39.69 5.99
CA PRO A 14 4.44 38.60 6.30
C PRO A 14 4.20 37.46 5.32
N PHE A 15 5.27 37.02 4.64
CA PHE A 15 5.31 35.78 3.89
C PHE A 15 4.99 34.63 4.86
N ALA A 16 3.73 34.22 4.89
CA ALA A 16 3.33 32.96 5.47
C ALA A 16 3.94 31.85 4.61
N LEU A 17 5.07 31.31 5.06
CA LEU A 17 5.60 30.04 4.59
C LEU A 17 4.54 28.99 4.94
N LEU A 18 3.67 28.68 3.98
CA LEU A 18 2.87 27.48 4.01
C LEU A 18 3.87 26.32 3.97
N ALA A 19 4.25 25.81 5.13
CA ALA A 19 4.79 24.47 5.27
C ALA A 19 3.66 23.52 4.83
N SER A 20 3.55 23.31 3.52
CA SER A 20 2.81 22.20 2.96
C SER A 20 3.58 20.96 3.39
N CYS A 21 3.27 20.46 4.59
CA CYS A 21 3.32 19.03 4.83
C CYS A 21 2.36 18.41 3.82
N ALA A 22 2.84 18.23 2.58
CA ALA A 22 2.25 17.30 1.65
C ALA A 22 2.50 15.95 2.30
N GLU A 23 1.54 15.53 3.11
CA GLU A 23 1.44 14.18 3.64
C GLU A 23 1.36 13.27 2.43
N ASP A 24 2.50 12.68 2.07
CA ASP A 24 2.56 11.67 1.03
C ASP A 24 1.72 10.50 1.52
N LYS A 25 0.51 10.35 0.97
CA LYS A 25 -0.51 9.39 1.44
C LYS A 25 -0.11 7.93 1.22
N ASP A 26 1.10 7.66 0.71
CA ASP A 26 1.33 6.47 -0.08
C ASP A 26 2.28 5.44 0.51
N TYR A 27 2.56 5.45 1.81
CA TYR A 27 3.19 4.29 2.44
C TYR A 27 2.67 4.04 3.85
N LEU A 28 1.91 2.95 4.02
CA LEU A 28 1.93 2.25 5.29
C LEU A 28 3.37 1.77 5.49
N GLN A 29 4.11 2.53 6.29
CA GLN A 29 5.47 2.17 6.64
C GLN A 29 5.38 0.85 7.42
N SER A 30 5.86 -0.21 6.77
CA SER A 30 6.06 -1.57 7.26
C SER A 30 6.98 -1.56 8.49
N GLY A 31 6.51 -1.04 9.61
CA GLY A 31 7.30 -0.74 10.79
C GLY A 31 6.82 -1.45 12.05
N ILE A 32 5.60 -1.98 12.03
CA ILE A 32 5.05 -2.78 13.13
C ILE A 32 5.22 -4.25 12.72
N SER A 33 5.83 -5.03 13.61
CA SER A 33 5.86 -6.49 13.49
C SER A 33 4.42 -6.99 13.45
N ALA A 34 4.03 -7.66 12.36
CA ALA A 34 2.78 -8.42 12.35
C ALA A 34 2.92 -9.62 13.28
N TYR A 35 1.83 -9.96 13.97
CA TYR A 35 1.73 -11.13 14.83
C TYR A 35 1.07 -12.29 14.07
N GLU A 36 0.06 -11.98 13.27
CA GLU A 36 -0.66 -12.90 12.38
C GLU A 36 -0.58 -12.41 10.92
N PRO A 37 -0.68 -13.30 9.92
CA PRO A 37 -0.59 -12.89 8.51
C PRO A 37 -1.70 -11.91 8.10
N GLU A 38 -2.87 -11.95 8.76
CA GLU A 38 -3.98 -11.02 8.57
C GLU A 38 -3.63 -9.58 8.98
N ASP A 39 -2.67 -9.37 9.88
CA ASP A 39 -2.20 -8.03 10.24
C ASP A 39 -1.58 -7.29 9.04
N CYS A 40 -1.16 -8.04 8.01
CA CYS A 40 -0.65 -7.49 6.77
C CYS A 40 -1.73 -7.11 5.75
N ALA A 41 -3.02 -7.31 6.05
CA ALA A 41 -4.11 -6.98 5.14
C ALA A 41 -4.07 -5.54 4.60
N PRO A 42 -3.78 -4.49 5.40
CA PRO A 42 -3.68 -3.12 4.88
C PRO A 42 -2.58 -2.94 3.83
N VAL A 43 -1.45 -3.63 3.98
CA VAL A 43 -0.35 -3.58 2.99
C VAL A 43 -0.75 -4.31 1.71
N VAL A 44 -1.45 -5.43 1.85
CA VAL A 44 -2.01 -6.17 0.70
C VAL A 44 -3.01 -5.29 -0.06
N GLU A 45 -3.95 -4.65 0.62
CA GLU A 45 -4.93 -3.76 0.00
C GLU A 45 -4.25 -2.61 -0.76
N GLN A 46 -3.27 -1.96 -0.15
CA GLN A 46 -2.52 -0.88 -0.78
C GLN A 46 -1.77 -1.36 -2.04
N HIS A 47 -1.18 -2.55 -1.99
CA HIS A 47 -0.48 -3.14 -3.13
C HIS A 47 -1.43 -3.45 -4.29
N LEU A 48 -2.62 -3.97 -3.99
CA LEU A 48 -3.66 -4.22 -5.00
C LEU A 48 -4.15 -2.91 -5.63
N ASP A 49 -4.32 -1.86 -4.85
CA ASP A 49 -4.70 -0.53 -5.34
C ASP A 49 -3.64 0.07 -6.27
N ARG A 50 -2.35 -0.06 -5.91
CA ARG A 50 -1.22 0.38 -6.75
C ARG A 50 -1.17 -0.32 -8.11
N LEU A 51 -1.52 -1.60 -8.11
CA LEU A 51 -1.59 -2.41 -9.32
C LEU A 51 -2.92 -2.26 -10.05
N ALA A 52 -3.86 -1.47 -9.51
CA ALA A 52 -5.19 -1.26 -10.06
C ALA A 52 -5.93 -2.58 -10.28
N PHE A 53 -5.90 -3.49 -9.30
CA PHE A 53 -6.65 -4.74 -9.35
C PHE A 53 -8.17 -4.48 -9.38
N LYS A 54 -8.88 -5.28 -10.16
CA LYS A 54 -10.34 -5.32 -10.20
C LYS A 54 -10.88 -6.05 -8.97
N LYS A 55 -11.12 -5.31 -7.87
CA LYS A 55 -11.51 -5.90 -6.58
C LYS A 55 -12.78 -6.75 -6.67
N GLU A 56 -13.69 -6.44 -7.59
CA GLU A 56 -14.94 -7.17 -7.83
C GLU A 56 -14.71 -8.59 -8.38
N GLY A 57 -13.55 -8.80 -9.02
CA GLY A 57 -13.12 -10.08 -9.58
C GLY A 57 -12.52 -11.04 -8.56
N ILE A 58 -12.11 -10.54 -7.39
CA ILE A 58 -11.57 -11.34 -6.29
C ILE A 58 -12.72 -12.13 -5.65
N SER A 59 -12.57 -13.45 -5.55
CA SER A 59 -13.53 -14.33 -4.90
C SER A 59 -13.14 -14.63 -3.45
N LYS A 60 -11.84 -14.66 -3.15
CA LYS A 60 -11.30 -15.00 -1.83
C LYS A 60 -9.90 -14.42 -1.68
N ILE A 61 -9.55 -14.02 -0.47
CA ILE A 61 -8.17 -13.74 -0.05
C ILE A 61 -7.87 -14.65 1.15
N GLU A 62 -6.82 -15.45 1.05
CA GLU A 62 -6.33 -16.30 2.13
C GLU A 62 -5.00 -15.76 2.64
N TYR A 63 -4.90 -15.61 3.96
CA TYR A 63 -3.68 -15.19 4.64
C TYR A 63 -3.03 -16.43 5.27
N LEU A 64 -1.77 -16.67 4.92
CA LEU A 64 -1.04 -17.89 5.29
C LEU A 64 0.29 -17.54 5.94
N THR A 65 0.75 -18.44 6.82
CA THR A 65 2.13 -18.42 7.32
C THR A 65 2.92 -19.52 6.63
N SER A 66 4.03 -19.14 6.00
CA SER A 66 4.93 -20.02 5.27
C SER A 66 6.25 -20.13 6.03
N ARG A 67 6.55 -21.31 6.57
CA ARG A 67 7.80 -21.55 7.32
C ARG A 67 8.96 -21.67 6.34
N ILE A 68 9.98 -20.84 6.50
CA ILE A 68 11.21 -20.86 5.70
C ILE A 68 12.20 -21.85 6.32
N SER A 69 12.43 -21.75 7.63
CA SER A 69 13.34 -22.65 8.35
C SER A 69 13.01 -22.75 9.84
N GLU A 70 13.32 -23.91 10.42
CA GLU A 70 13.30 -24.14 11.86
C GLU A 70 14.75 -24.37 12.31
N GLY A 71 15.31 -23.40 13.03
CA GLY A 71 16.70 -23.47 13.51
C GLY A 71 16.82 -23.14 15.00
N PRO A 72 17.97 -23.45 15.63
CA PRO A 72 18.21 -23.12 17.04
C PRO A 72 18.22 -21.61 17.33
N ALA A 73 18.27 -20.77 16.29
CA ALA A 73 18.19 -19.32 16.38
C ALA A 73 16.74 -18.76 16.35
N GLY A 74 15.73 -19.63 16.17
CA GLY A 74 14.32 -19.25 16.06
C GLY A 74 13.65 -19.79 14.79
N GLU A 75 12.33 -19.67 14.75
CA GLU A 75 11.53 -19.96 13.55
C GLU A 75 11.61 -18.76 12.59
N GLU A 76 11.99 -19.02 11.34
CA GLU A 76 11.92 -18.02 10.28
C GLU A 76 10.70 -18.31 9.40
N TYR A 77 9.82 -17.33 9.28
CA TYR A 77 8.59 -17.46 8.50
C TYR A 77 8.31 -16.20 7.68
N ASN A 78 7.61 -16.41 6.58
CA ASN A 78 6.98 -15.38 5.77
C ASN A 78 5.46 -15.44 5.97
N TYR A 79 4.82 -14.31 5.69
CA TYR A 79 3.38 -14.25 5.50
C TYR A 79 3.07 -14.20 4.01
N GLU A 80 1.96 -14.80 3.62
CA GLU A 80 1.51 -14.83 2.24
C GLU A 80 0.04 -14.44 2.16
N ALA A 81 -0.32 -13.66 1.14
CA ALA A 81 -1.72 -13.42 0.78
C ALA A 81 -1.98 -14.07 -0.59
N TRP A 82 -2.91 -15.02 -0.62
CA TRP A 82 -3.31 -15.76 -1.80
C TRP A 82 -4.69 -15.29 -2.25
N LEU A 83 -4.72 -14.61 -3.39
CA LEU A 83 -5.94 -14.09 -3.97
C LEU A 83 -6.46 -15.06 -5.04
N SER A 84 -7.67 -15.56 -4.83
CA SER A 84 -8.41 -16.31 -5.83
C SER A 84 -9.36 -15.39 -6.59
N PHE A 85 -9.61 -15.70 -7.85
CA PHE A 85 -10.45 -14.89 -8.74
C PHE A 85 -11.59 -15.71 -9.34
N LYS A 86 -12.66 -15.02 -9.76
CA LYS A 86 -13.83 -15.66 -10.39
C LYS A 86 -13.59 -16.07 -11.85
N ASN A 87 -12.62 -15.47 -12.51
CA ASN A 87 -12.39 -15.56 -13.95
C ASN A 87 -11.14 -16.38 -14.35
N CYS A 88 -10.37 -16.90 -13.40
CA CYS A 88 -9.23 -17.78 -13.65
C CYS A 88 -9.11 -18.85 -12.56
N THR A 89 -8.37 -19.91 -12.87
CA THR A 89 -8.02 -21.01 -11.97
C THR A 89 -6.57 -20.87 -11.54
N GLY A 90 -6.36 -20.61 -10.25
CA GLY A 90 -5.06 -20.31 -9.67
C GLY A 90 -5.18 -19.13 -8.71
N ASN A 91 -4.05 -18.54 -8.36
CA ASN A 91 -3.99 -17.41 -7.43
C ASN A 91 -2.98 -16.35 -7.89
N TYR A 92 -3.21 -15.11 -7.44
CA TYR A 92 -2.15 -14.12 -7.31
C TYR A 92 -1.64 -14.17 -5.88
N ALA A 93 -0.39 -14.59 -5.70
CA ALA A 93 0.25 -14.72 -4.40
C ALA A 93 1.15 -13.51 -4.14
N ILE A 94 1.05 -12.94 -2.95
CA ILE A 94 1.88 -11.85 -2.45
C ILE A 94 2.65 -12.39 -1.25
N VAL A 95 3.97 -12.45 -1.35
CA VAL A 95 4.86 -12.94 -0.30
C VAL A 95 5.41 -11.75 0.47
N MET A 96 5.30 -11.81 1.79
CA MET A 96 5.68 -10.77 2.72
C MET A 96 6.55 -11.34 3.83
N ASN A 97 7.46 -10.54 4.37
CA ASN A 97 8.15 -10.90 5.62
C ASN A 97 7.25 -10.61 6.84
N ARG A 98 7.73 -10.93 8.05
CA ARG A 98 7.02 -10.68 9.32
C ARG A 98 6.71 -9.20 9.63
N PHE A 99 7.28 -8.26 8.87
CA PHE A 99 7.01 -6.83 8.97
C PHE A 99 6.05 -6.35 7.87
N CYS A 100 5.40 -7.29 7.17
CA CYS A 100 4.52 -7.05 6.03
C CYS A 100 5.21 -6.42 4.82
N GLN A 101 6.54 -6.46 4.73
CA GLN A 101 7.23 -5.99 3.53
C GLN A 101 7.07 -7.01 2.42
N ILE A 102 6.47 -6.57 1.30
CA ILE A 102 6.32 -7.40 0.10
C ILE A 102 7.71 -7.67 -0.48
N SER A 103 8.10 -8.94 -0.47
CA SER A 103 9.36 -9.42 -1.03
C SER A 103 9.19 -9.92 -2.47
N ASN A 104 8.03 -10.50 -2.78
CA ASN A 104 7.72 -11.03 -4.11
C ASN A 104 6.21 -11.06 -4.35
N SER A 105 5.81 -11.09 -5.62
CA SER A 105 4.42 -11.39 -6.00
C SER A 105 4.38 -12.10 -7.35
N TYR A 106 3.52 -13.10 -7.50
CA TYR A 106 3.45 -13.90 -8.72
C TYR A 106 2.06 -14.48 -8.94
N THR A 107 1.73 -14.80 -10.19
CA THR A 107 0.51 -15.56 -10.51
C THR A 107 0.81 -17.05 -10.61
N THR A 108 -0.21 -17.86 -10.38
CA THR A 108 -0.18 -19.31 -10.51
C THR A 108 -1.34 -19.78 -11.40
N GLY A 109 -1.25 -21.02 -11.91
CA GLY A 109 -2.27 -21.60 -12.77
C GLY A 109 -2.39 -20.86 -14.10
N ASN A 110 -3.61 -20.52 -14.51
CA ASN A 110 -3.88 -19.76 -15.72
C ASN A 110 -4.24 -18.29 -15.45
N CYS A 111 -3.97 -17.80 -14.24
CA CYS A 111 -4.18 -16.39 -13.91
C CYS A 111 -3.07 -15.52 -14.51
N GLU A 112 -3.46 -14.49 -15.26
CA GLU A 112 -2.54 -13.54 -15.89
C GLU A 112 -2.77 -12.13 -15.34
N LEU A 113 -1.70 -11.45 -14.90
CA LEU A 113 -1.81 -10.15 -14.25
C LEU A 113 -2.59 -9.12 -15.07
N GLY A 114 -2.36 -9.05 -16.39
CA GLY A 114 -3.04 -8.10 -17.27
C GLY A 114 -4.56 -8.31 -17.37
N SER A 115 -5.06 -9.52 -17.10
CA SER A 115 -6.49 -9.81 -17.05
C SER A 115 -7.14 -9.44 -15.71
N LEU A 116 -6.33 -9.31 -14.66
CA LEU A 116 -6.76 -9.05 -13.28
C LEU A 116 -6.70 -7.57 -12.90
N THR A 117 -5.92 -6.77 -13.63
CA THR A 117 -5.74 -5.33 -13.42
C THR A 117 -6.48 -4.49 -14.44
N GLU A 118 -6.73 -3.22 -14.12
CA GLU A 118 -7.14 -2.23 -15.11
C GLU A 118 -5.98 -1.88 -16.05
N PRO A 119 -6.24 -1.63 -17.35
CA PRO A 119 -5.22 -1.10 -18.24
C PRO A 119 -4.72 0.25 -17.73
N LYS A 120 -3.41 0.41 -17.55
CA LYS A 120 -2.83 1.73 -17.29
C LYS A 120 -2.94 2.55 -18.57
N SER A 121 -3.85 3.53 -18.57
CA SER A 121 -4.02 4.52 -19.64
C SER A 121 -2.89 5.54 -19.67
#